data_AF-A0A367HLQ0-F1
#
_entry.id   AF-A0A367HLQ0-F1
#
_cell.length_a   1.000
_cell.length_b   1.000
_cell.length_c   1.000
_cell.angle_alpha   90.00
_cell.angle_beta   90.00
_cell.angle_gamma   90.00
#
_symmetry.space_group_name_H-M   'P 1'
#
loop_
_entity.id
_entity.type
_entity.pdbx_description
1 polymer ?
#
loop_
_entity_poly.entity_id
_entity_poly.type
_entity_poly.pdbx_seq_one_letter_code
_entity_poly.pdbx_strand_id
1 'polypeptide(L)'
;MTPSARRLSEWLGEPMPLRKVADLLGVDAGKACGLVRAGRFPCRVTKEKGKYVVLPADVLVAMGLDDPIVRIVDLLAGVEFARRWD
;
A
#
# COMPACT_ATOMS: atom_id res chain seq x y z
N MET A 1 -6.91 25.97 -7.81
CA MET A 1 -7.84 24.82 -7.76
C MET A 1 -7.08 23.66 -7.16
N THR A 2 -7.40 23.28 -5.92
CA THR A 2 -6.78 22.15 -5.23
C THR A 2 -7.15 20.86 -5.98
N PRO A 3 -6.21 19.94 -6.29
CA PRO A 3 -6.58 18.71 -6.97
C PRO A 3 -7.39 17.87 -5.99
N SER A 4 -8.71 17.92 -6.14
CA SER A 4 -9.71 17.36 -5.23
C SER A 4 -9.94 15.86 -5.41
N ALA A 5 -9.22 15.25 -6.34
CA ALA A 5 -9.28 13.84 -6.70
C ALA A 5 -7.85 13.31 -6.86
N ARG A 6 -7.53 12.21 -6.18
CA ARG A 6 -6.23 11.52 -6.21
C ARG A 6 -6.46 10.02 -6.16
N ARG A 7 -5.52 9.22 -6.64
CA ARG A 7 -5.57 7.75 -6.45
C ARG A 7 -5.53 7.41 -4.95
N LEU A 8 -6.19 6.34 -4.52
CA LEU A 8 -6.15 5.89 -3.12
C LEU A 8 -4.69 5.71 -2.64
N SER A 9 -3.83 5.15 -3.47
CA SER A 9 -2.41 4.98 -3.20
C SER A 9 -1.66 6.29 -2.92
N GLU A 10 -2.06 7.39 -3.56
CA GLU A 10 -1.48 8.72 -3.37
C GLU A 10 -1.89 9.36 -2.04
N TRP A 11 -3.01 8.93 -1.44
CA TRP A 11 -3.42 9.35 -0.10
C TRP A 11 -2.61 8.67 1.01
N LEU A 12 -2.06 7.48 0.76
CA LEU A 12 -1.31 6.70 1.75
C LEU A 12 0.12 7.22 1.98
N GLY A 13 0.64 8.04 1.04
CA GLY A 13 1.77 8.97 1.23
C GLY A 13 3.16 8.35 1.40
N GLU A 14 3.31 7.33 2.25
CA GLU A 14 4.59 6.75 2.61
C GLU A 14 4.76 5.32 2.07
N PRO A 15 5.92 5.00 1.48
CA PRO A 15 6.27 3.63 1.13
C PRO A 15 6.26 2.71 2.36
N MET A 16 5.69 1.53 2.21
CA MET A 16 5.58 0.56 3.30
C MET A 16 6.86 -0.26 3.44
N PRO A 17 7.39 -0.46 4.67
CA PRO A 17 8.53 -1.33 4.90
C PRO A 17 8.27 -2.76 4.44
N LEU A 18 9.27 -3.41 3.84
CA LEU A 18 9.15 -4.78 3.31
C LEU A 18 8.56 -5.78 4.32
N ARG A 19 8.95 -5.69 5.59
CA ARG A 19 8.43 -6.57 6.65
C ARG A 19 6.91 -6.45 6.79
N LYS A 20 6.39 -5.23 6.86
CA LYS A 20 4.96 -4.96 6.97
C LYS A 20 4.20 -5.52 5.76
N VAL A 21 4.76 -5.36 4.56
CA VAL A 21 4.14 -5.87 3.34
C VAL A 21 4.20 -7.39 3.27
N ALA A 22 5.29 -8.01 3.73
CA ALA A 22 5.38 -9.46 3.84
C ALA A 22 4.28 -10.00 4.76
N ASP A 23 4.08 -9.39 5.93
CA ASP A 23 3.00 -9.76 6.85
C ASP A 23 1.61 -9.61 6.21
N LEU A 24 1.35 -8.49 5.51
CA LEU A 24 0.09 -8.26 4.78
C LEU A 24 -0.18 -9.30 3.68
N LEU A 25 0.86 -9.74 2.98
CA LEU A 25 0.76 -10.69 1.87
C LEU A 25 0.89 -12.15 2.31
N GLY A 26 0.96 -12.43 3.62
CA GLY A 26 1.15 -13.78 4.15
C GLY A 26 2.51 -14.40 3.79
N VAL A 27 3.52 -13.57 3.51
CA VAL A 27 4.89 -13.99 3.22
C VAL A 27 5.69 -13.98 4.52
N ASP A 28 6.43 -15.06 4.77
CA ASP A 28 7.39 -15.12 5.87
C ASP A 28 8.41 -13.96 5.78
N ALA A 29 8.36 -13.07 6.78
CA ALA A 29 9.21 -11.88 6.86
C ALA A 29 10.72 -12.21 6.84
N GLY A 30 11.13 -13.37 7.37
CA GLY A 30 12.51 -13.83 7.33
C GLY A 30 12.98 -14.19 5.92
N LYS A 31 12.06 -14.59 5.04
CA LYS A 31 12.34 -14.94 3.64
C LYS A 31 12.15 -13.78 2.67
N ALA A 32 11.45 -12.72 3.06
CA ALA A 32 11.09 -11.60 2.20
C ALA A 32 12.29 -11.01 1.44
N CYS A 33 13.39 -10.69 2.14
CA CYS A 33 14.60 -10.15 1.51
C CYS A 33 15.24 -11.13 0.50
N GLY A 34 15.17 -12.43 0.75
CA GLY A 34 15.64 -13.46 -0.18
C GLY A 34 14.79 -13.53 -1.43
N LEU A 35 13.46 -13.49 -1.27
CA LEU A 35 12.51 -13.47 -2.37
C LEU A 35 12.65 -12.22 -3.25
N VAL A 36 12.88 -11.05 -2.66
CA VAL A 36 13.15 -9.82 -3.41
C VAL A 36 14.40 -9.96 -4.28
N ARG A 37 15.51 -10.46 -3.71
CA ARG A 37 16.75 -10.67 -4.47
C ARG A 37 16.61 -11.73 -5.57
N ALA A 38 15.76 -12.71 -5.36
CA ALA A 38 15.46 -13.75 -6.35
C ALA A 38 14.43 -13.31 -7.41
N GLY A 39 13.88 -12.08 -7.32
CA GLY A 39 12.81 -11.62 -8.24
C GLY A 39 11.49 -12.36 -8.07
N ARG A 40 11.24 -12.95 -6.88
CA ARG A 40 10.07 -13.79 -6.57
C ARG A 40 9.16 -13.21 -5.50
N PHE A 41 9.39 -11.96 -5.07
CA PHE A 41 8.48 -11.30 -4.14
C PHE A 41 7.16 -10.97 -4.87
N PRO A 42 5.98 -11.08 -4.22
CA PRO A 42 4.69 -11.01 -4.91
C PRO A 42 4.32 -9.63 -5.47
N CYS A 43 5.13 -8.61 -5.20
CA CYS A 43 4.91 -7.25 -5.70
C CYS A 43 6.23 -6.57 -6.00
N ARG A 44 6.16 -5.43 -6.71
CA ARG A 44 7.33 -4.61 -6.98
C ARG A 44 7.90 -4.07 -5.67
N VAL A 45 9.23 -4.10 -5.54
CA VAL A 45 9.93 -3.58 -4.37
C VAL A 45 10.99 -2.59 -4.83
N THR A 46 11.12 -1.48 -4.13
CA THR A 46 12.16 -0.47 -4.35
C THR A 46 13.06 -0.34 -3.11
N LYS A 47 14.10 0.48 -3.19
CA LYS A 47 14.97 0.80 -2.05
C LYS A 47 14.91 2.30 -1.75
N GLU A 48 14.67 2.62 -0.49
CA GLU A 48 14.82 3.97 0.04
C GLU A 48 15.79 3.97 1.21
N LYS A 49 16.81 4.83 1.15
CA LYS A 49 17.87 4.93 2.17
C LYS A 49 18.46 3.55 2.54
N GLY A 50 18.63 2.68 1.54
CA GLY A 50 19.18 1.32 1.70
C GLY A 50 18.21 0.25 2.20
N LYS A 51 16.95 0.60 2.51
CA LYS A 51 15.92 -0.33 3.01
C LYS A 51 14.93 -0.68 1.91
N TYR A 52 14.51 -1.95 1.86
CA TYR A 52 13.45 -2.36 0.95
C TYR A 52 12.10 -1.81 1.40
N VAL A 53 11.41 -1.15 0.47
CA VAL A 53 10.08 -0.59 0.66
C VAL A 53 9.22 -0.88 -0.57
N VAL A 54 7.90 -0.79 -0.40
CA VAL A 54 6.92 -1.02 -1.46
C VAL A 54 6.01 0.21 -1.51
N LEU A 55 5.74 0.71 -2.72
CA LEU A 55 4.84 1.82 -2.88
C LEU A 55 3.40 1.37 -2.61
N PRO A 56 2.53 2.21 -2.01
CA PRO A 56 1.16 1.82 -1.71
C PRO A 56 0.40 1.26 -2.91
N ALA A 57 0.61 1.79 -4.12
CA ALA A 57 -0.01 1.29 -5.34
C ALA A 57 0.34 -0.18 -5.62
N ASP A 58 1.62 -0.55 -5.46
CA ASP A 58 2.08 -1.94 -5.66
C ASP A 58 1.51 -2.87 -4.56
N VAL A 59 1.29 -2.37 -3.34
CA VAL A 59 0.63 -3.13 -2.27
C VAL A 59 -0.83 -3.39 -2.61
N LEU A 60 -1.58 -2.38 -3.06
CA LEU A 60 -2.99 -2.53 -3.43
C LEU A 60 -3.15 -3.61 -4.52
N VAL A 61 -2.36 -3.51 -5.59
CA VAL A 61 -2.37 -4.49 -6.68
C VAL A 61 -2.06 -5.90 -6.17
N ALA A 62 -1.06 -6.05 -5.29
CA ALA A 62 -0.68 -7.35 -4.74
C ALA A 62 -1.75 -7.96 -3.82
N MET A 63 -2.56 -7.13 -3.16
CA MET A 63 -3.72 -7.57 -2.38
C MET A 63 -4.97 -7.80 -3.23
N GLY A 64 -4.90 -7.59 -4.56
CA GLY A 64 -6.06 -7.67 -5.45
C GLY A 64 -7.06 -6.52 -5.24
N LEU A 65 -6.61 -5.40 -4.69
CA LEU A 65 -7.42 -4.19 -4.52
C LEU A 65 -7.22 -3.24 -5.69
N ASP A 66 -8.32 -2.61 -6.09
CA ASP A 66 -8.28 -1.49 -7.00
C ASP A 66 -7.61 -0.28 -6.34
N ASP A 67 -7.00 0.56 -7.18
CA ASP A 67 -6.50 1.87 -6.79
C ASP A 67 -7.44 2.97 -7.34
N PRO A 68 -8.65 3.16 -6.78
CA PRO A 68 -9.64 4.07 -7.34
C PRO A 68 -9.22 5.54 -7.19
N ILE A 69 -9.86 6.41 -7.96
CA ILE A 69 -9.78 7.85 -7.72
C ILE A 69 -10.69 8.18 -6.54
N VAL A 70 -10.10 8.74 -5.49
CA VAL A 70 -10.73 9.14 -4.23
C VAL A 70 -10.71 10.65 -4.10
N ARG A 71 -11.88 11.22 -3.82
CA ARG A 71 -12.08 12.62 -3.49
C ARG A 71 -12.21 12.82 -1.98
N ILE A 72 -12.05 14.07 -1.53
CA ILE A 72 -12.22 14.42 -0.11
C ILE A 72 -13.60 13.99 0.43
N VAL A 73 -14.66 14.16 -0.38
CA VAL A 73 -16.02 13.75 0.00
C VAL A 73 -16.14 12.23 0.23
N ASP A 74 -15.38 11.42 -0.51
CA ASP A 74 -15.38 9.96 -0.35
C ASP A 74 -14.69 9.57 0.97
N LEU A 75 -13.63 10.28 1.35
CA LEU A 75 -12.97 10.09 2.66
C LEU A 75 -13.90 10.44 3.81
N LEU A 76 -14.64 11.57 3.72
CA LEU A 76 -15.61 11.96 4.75
C LEU A 76 -16.74 10.94 4.87
N ALA A 77 -17.27 10.45 3.75
CA ALA A 77 -18.28 9.40 3.76
C ALA A 77 -17.76 8.11 4.40
N GLY A 78 -16.50 7.75 4.15
CA GLY A 78 -15.84 6.62 4.80
C GLY A 78 -15.72 6.77 6.32
N VAL A 79 -15.37 7.97 6.81
CA VAL A 79 -15.32 8.28 8.25
C VAL A 79 -16.71 8.18 8.88
N GLU A 80 -17.74 8.73 8.23
CA GLU A 80 -19.11 8.61 8.71
C GLU A 80 -19.60 7.16 8.75
N PHE A 81 -19.23 6.36 7.75
CA PHE A 81 -19.54 4.94 7.72
C PHE A 81 -18.85 4.19 8.87
N ALA A 82 -17.56 4.39 9.08
CA ALA A 82 -16.80 3.74 10.14
C ALA A 82 -17.37 4.03 11.53
N ARG A 83 -17.74 5.29 11.80
CA ARG A 83 -18.37 5.71 13.07
C ARG A 83 -19.70 5.01 13.39
N ARG A 84 -20.40 4.44 12.40
CA ARG A 84 -21.65 3.70 12.63
C ARG A 84 -21.42 2.27 13.12
N TRP A 85 -20.19 1.78 12.97
CA TRP A 85 -19.77 0.42 13.30
C TRP A 85 -18.74 0.35 14.44
N ASP A 86 -18.33 1.51 14.98
CA ASP A 86 -17.71 1.64 16.31
C ASP A 86 -18.80 1.56 17.41
#